data_AF-A0A7W1XAU4-F1
#
_entry.id   AF-A0A7W1XAU4-F1
#
_cell.length_a   1.000
_cell.length_b   1.000
_cell.length_c   1.000
_cell.angle_alpha   90.00
_cell.angle_beta   90.00
_cell.angle_gamma   90.00
#
_symmetry.space_group_name_H-M   'P 1'
#
loop_
_entity.id
_entity.type
_entity.pdbx_description
1 polymer ?
#
loop_
_entity_poly.entity_id
_entity_poly.type
_entity_poly.pdbx_seq_one_letter_code
_entity_poly.pdbx_strand_id
1 'polypeptide(L)'
;MAHHSNGNDKQVHYVGDSRVRADRKKLYPKDYAEFPGKTEAFFPDFLLKEWMVAAVFLVGFMTLVMSEEPPLGELADPTNTSFLPVPDWYFLFLYQLLKYKWASGPFVVIGTVLLPGIAFLALMLVPWLDRSKERRPLKRPMATGIMIVTLIAICALTWAAEYQHELQSESVPGRKPNDTTVIGLNEQGYRIYQKNACIKCHGDHLQGLNGPSLLGVGNRLTHDQINHIIDHGRGAMPAGMFQGSPAEKQVLINWLLQQKQK
;
A
#
# COMPACT_ATOMS: atom_id res chain seq x y z
N MET A 1 21.91 -18.51 82.84
CA MET A 1 20.70 -19.35 82.76
C MET A 1 20.44 -19.63 81.29
N ALA A 2 20.44 -20.91 80.93
CA ALA A 2 19.93 -21.37 79.64
C ALA A 2 18.45 -21.04 79.51
N HIS A 3 17.96 -20.71 78.32
CA HIS A 3 16.64 -21.15 77.83
C HIS A 3 16.54 -20.94 76.30
N HIS A 4 16.74 -22.05 75.59
CA HIS A 4 15.95 -22.55 74.46
C HIS A 4 15.50 -21.61 73.33
N SER A 5 16.23 -21.77 72.22
CA SER A 5 15.72 -21.94 70.86
C SER A 5 14.24 -22.34 70.80
N ASN A 6 13.40 -21.43 70.30
CA ASN A 6 12.12 -21.80 69.72
C ASN A 6 12.17 -21.36 68.25
N GLY A 7 12.35 -22.37 67.39
CA GLY A 7 12.58 -22.22 65.97
C GLY A 7 11.42 -21.54 65.27
N ASN A 8 11.70 -20.33 64.76
CA ASN A 8 11.10 -19.80 63.55
C ASN A 8 11.99 -18.67 63.03
N ASP A 9 13.27 -18.99 62.81
CA ASP A 9 14.16 -18.15 62.02
C ASP A 9 13.70 -18.20 60.55
N LYS A 10 12.61 -17.49 60.26
CA LYS A 10 12.29 -17.09 58.89
C LYS A 10 13.44 -16.21 58.45
N GLN A 11 14.25 -16.73 57.54
CA GLN A 11 15.40 -16.05 56.97
C GLN A 11 14.98 -14.67 56.45
N VAL A 12 15.27 -13.62 57.23
CA VAL A 12 14.90 -12.24 56.90
C VAL A 12 15.84 -11.78 55.80
N HIS A 13 15.39 -11.85 54.55
CA HIS A 13 16.13 -11.28 53.43
C HIS A 13 16.04 -9.76 53.52
N TYR A 14 17.08 -9.13 54.07
CA TYR A 14 17.25 -7.68 54.03
C TYR A 14 17.48 -7.23 52.58
N VAL A 15 16.41 -6.79 51.92
CA VAL A 15 16.53 -6.15 50.61
C VAL A 15 16.89 -4.68 50.85
N GLY A 16 18.19 -4.36 50.75
CA GLY A 16 18.65 -2.97 50.58
C GLY A 16 19.41 -2.31 51.73
N ASP A 17 20.40 -2.98 52.33
CA ASP A 17 21.50 -2.23 52.96
C ASP A 17 22.47 -1.77 51.85
N SER A 18 22.55 -0.46 51.62
CA SER A 18 23.52 0.15 50.68
C SER A 18 24.98 -0.20 50.98
N ARG A 19 25.28 -0.65 52.20
CA ARG A 19 26.62 -1.10 52.63
C ARG A 19 26.94 -2.52 52.19
N VAL A 20 25.94 -3.35 51.90
CA VAL A 20 26.13 -4.72 51.42
C VAL A 20 25.89 -4.76 49.92
N ARG A 21 26.98 -4.83 49.14
CA ARG A 21 26.88 -4.97 47.68
C ARG A 21 26.11 -6.24 47.34
N ALA A 22 24.98 -6.10 46.67
CA ALA A 22 24.26 -7.23 46.10
C ALA A 22 25.20 -7.97 45.13
N ASP A 23 25.51 -9.23 45.43
CA ASP A 23 26.29 -10.09 44.56
C ASP A 23 25.45 -10.45 43.33
N ARG A 24 25.46 -9.56 42.34
CA ARG A 24 24.84 -9.83 41.05
C ARG A 24 25.81 -10.66 40.24
N LYS A 25 25.40 -11.86 39.88
CA LYS A 25 26.14 -12.73 38.97
C LYS A 25 26.50 -11.95 37.70
N LYS A 26 27.79 -11.67 37.51
CA LYS A 26 28.28 -11.02 36.29
C LYS A 26 27.97 -11.95 35.11
N LEU A 27 27.12 -11.48 34.19
CA LEU A 27 26.84 -12.18 32.94
C LEU A 27 28.03 -11.92 32.00
N TYR A 28 29.02 -12.80 32.03
CA TYR A 28 30.05 -12.80 30.99
C TYR A 28 29.41 -13.28 29.68
N PRO A 29 29.81 -12.70 28.52
CA PRO A 29 29.43 -13.28 27.24
C PRO A 29 29.92 -14.74 27.22
N LYS A 30 29.01 -15.63 26.84
CA LYS A 30 29.30 -17.05 26.70
C LYS A 30 30.39 -17.26 25.65
N ASP A 31 31.30 -18.19 25.91
CA ASP A 31 32.33 -18.53 24.94
C ASP A 31 31.69 -19.13 23.67
N TYR A 32 32.23 -18.84 22.49
CA TYR A 32 31.73 -19.38 21.22
C TYR A 32 31.78 -20.91 21.19
N ALA A 33 32.71 -21.51 21.93
CA ALA A 33 32.80 -22.95 22.16
C ALA A 33 31.55 -23.54 22.86
N GLU A 34 30.72 -22.74 23.54
CA GLU A 34 29.48 -23.19 24.17
C GLU A 34 28.34 -23.46 23.18
N PHE A 35 28.49 -23.08 21.91
CA PHE A 35 27.48 -23.26 20.86
C PHE A 35 28.02 -24.05 19.65
N PRO A 36 28.55 -25.27 19.85
CA PRO A 36 29.14 -26.05 18.77
C PRO A 36 28.11 -26.33 17.67
N GLY A 37 28.46 -26.03 16.43
CA GLY A 37 27.61 -26.22 15.25
C GLY A 37 26.48 -25.20 15.06
N LYS A 38 26.38 -24.17 15.91
CA LYS A 38 25.37 -23.10 15.79
C LYS A 38 25.95 -21.73 15.42
N THR A 39 27.28 -21.61 15.43
CA THR A 39 27.99 -20.37 15.12
C THR A 39 29.00 -20.61 14.01
N GLU A 40 29.12 -19.65 13.12
CA GLU A 40 30.14 -19.63 12.06
C GLU A 40 31.06 -18.42 12.22
N ALA A 41 32.26 -18.50 11.65
CA ALA A 41 33.19 -17.39 11.68
C ALA A 41 32.63 -16.23 10.86
N PHE A 42 32.66 -15.01 11.42
CA PHE A 42 32.18 -13.82 10.71
C PHE A 42 32.95 -13.60 9.40
N PHE A 43 34.28 -13.72 9.46
CA PHE A 43 35.15 -13.70 8.31
C PHE A 43 35.92 -15.03 8.21
N PRO A 44 36.00 -15.66 7.04
CA PRO A 44 35.40 -15.23 5.76
C PRO A 44 33.97 -15.77 5.55
N ASP A 45 33.54 -16.76 6.34
CA ASP A 45 32.40 -17.62 5.99
C ASP A 45 31.05 -16.89 5.92
N PHE A 46 30.64 -16.22 7.00
CA PHE A 46 29.36 -15.48 7.04
C PHE A 46 29.36 -14.32 6.03
N LEU A 47 30.44 -13.52 6.01
CA LEU A 47 30.53 -12.35 5.14
C LEU A 47 30.40 -12.73 3.66
N LEU A 48 31.06 -13.81 3.21
CA LEU A 48 30.96 -14.29 1.84
C LEU A 48 29.54 -14.75 1.50
N LYS A 49 28.86 -15.48 2.40
CA LYS A 49 27.46 -15.89 2.19
C LYS A 49 26.53 -14.69 2.04
N GLU A 50 26.62 -13.71 2.94
CA GLU A 50 25.81 -12.49 2.86
C GLU A 50 26.10 -11.69 1.58
N TRP A 51 27.36 -11.61 1.16
CA TRP A 51 27.72 -10.96 -0.11
C TRP A 51 27.18 -11.69 -1.34
N MET A 52 27.21 -13.02 -1.34
CA MET A 52 26.61 -13.81 -2.42
C MET A 52 25.09 -13.59 -2.49
N VAL A 53 24.40 -13.59 -1.34
CA VAL A 53 22.96 -13.31 -1.27
C VAL A 53 22.65 -11.88 -1.74
N ALA A 54 23.43 -10.90 -1.28
CA ALA A 54 23.30 -9.50 -1.71
C ALA A 54 23.54 -9.33 -3.21
N ALA A 55 24.53 -10.02 -3.77
CA ALA A 55 24.81 -9.98 -5.21
C ALA A 55 23.66 -10.58 -6.02
N VAL A 56 23.11 -11.72 -5.61
CA VAL A 56 21.94 -12.33 -6.27
C VAL A 56 20.72 -11.40 -6.18
N PHE A 57 20.46 -10.82 -5.00
CA PHE A 57 19.39 -9.84 -4.82
C PHE A 57 19.58 -8.61 -5.72
N LEU A 58 20.80 -8.07 -5.78
CA LEU A 58 21.13 -6.90 -6.59
C LEU A 58 20.93 -7.19 -8.09
N VAL A 59 21.35 -8.35 -8.57
CA VAL A 59 21.13 -8.77 -9.97
C VAL A 59 19.64 -8.89 -10.27
N GLY A 60 18.86 -9.49 -9.36
CA GLY A 60 17.40 -9.59 -9.52
C GLY A 60 16.72 -8.22 -9.54
N PHE A 61 17.12 -7.32 -8.64
CA PHE A 61 16.62 -5.95 -8.59
C PHE A 61 16.98 -5.16 -9.86
N MET A 62 18.22 -5.27 -10.34
CA MET A 62 18.63 -4.66 -11.61
C MET A 62 17.85 -5.22 -12.80
N THR A 63 17.59 -6.53 -12.82
CA THR A 63 16.76 -7.15 -13.86
C THR A 63 15.35 -6.54 -13.86
N LEU A 64 14.74 -6.34 -12.70
CA LEU A 64 13.43 -5.70 -12.59
C LEU A 64 13.48 -4.25 -13.09
N VAL A 65 14.45 -3.45 -12.65
CA VAL A 65 14.62 -2.05 -13.04
C VAL A 65 14.90 -1.89 -14.54
N MET A 66 15.57 -2.86 -15.16
CA MET A 66 15.83 -2.86 -16.61
C MET A 66 14.65 -3.37 -17.43
N SER A 67 13.76 -4.17 -16.83
CA SER A 67 12.63 -4.80 -17.53
C SER A 67 11.37 -3.95 -17.49
N GLU A 68 11.17 -3.18 -16.43
CA GLU A 68 9.99 -2.31 -16.24
C GLU A 68 10.40 -0.84 -16.32
N GLU A 69 9.71 -0.08 -17.16
CA GLU A 69 9.91 1.36 -17.25
C GLU A 69 9.44 2.06 -15.96
N PRO A 70 10.12 3.13 -15.52
CA PRO A 70 9.67 3.88 -14.35
C PRO A 70 8.29 4.49 -14.64
N PRO A 71 7.31 4.38 -13.72
CA PRO A 71 5.97 4.94 -13.90
C PRO A 71 6.01 6.47 -13.74
N LEU A 72 6.58 7.17 -14.72
CA LEU A 72 6.64 8.62 -14.77
C LEU A 72 5.27 9.18 -15.14
N GLY A 73 4.78 10.12 -14.32
CA GLY A 73 3.54 10.84 -14.60
C GLY A 73 3.67 11.86 -15.72
N GLU A 74 2.56 12.52 -16.04
CA GLU A 74 2.56 13.67 -16.96
C GLU A 74 3.41 14.83 -16.40
N LEU A 75 3.86 15.71 -17.30
CA LEU A 75 4.57 16.92 -16.91
C LEU A 75 3.68 17.79 -16.02
N ALA A 76 4.28 18.35 -14.97
CA ALA A 76 3.56 19.21 -14.04
C ALA A 76 3.02 20.45 -14.75
N ASP A 77 1.69 20.56 -14.83
CA ASP A 77 0.98 21.72 -15.38
C ASP A 77 0.21 22.43 -14.25
N PRO A 78 0.57 23.66 -13.87
CA PRO A 78 -0.12 24.39 -12.81
C PRO A 78 -1.56 24.80 -13.18
N THR A 79 -1.95 24.69 -14.45
CA THR A 79 -3.29 25.04 -14.94
C THR A 79 -4.27 23.86 -14.95
N ASN A 80 -3.78 22.63 -14.74
CA ASN A 80 -4.61 21.44 -14.72
C ASN A 80 -5.14 21.15 -13.29
N THR A 81 -6.43 21.40 -13.08
CA THR A 81 -7.11 21.12 -11.78
C THR A 81 -7.71 19.73 -11.67
N SER A 82 -7.60 18.91 -12.72
CA SER A 82 -8.20 17.57 -12.80
C SER A 82 -7.24 16.45 -12.41
N PHE A 83 -6.00 16.78 -12.05
CA PHE A 83 -5.01 15.81 -11.58
C PHE A 83 -5.39 15.23 -10.21
N LEU A 84 -5.33 13.90 -10.07
CA LEU A 84 -5.49 13.23 -8.78
C LEU A 84 -4.12 12.95 -8.16
N PRO A 85 -3.67 13.75 -7.18
CA PRO A 85 -2.40 13.49 -6.51
C PRO A 85 -2.53 12.26 -5.60
N VAL A 86 -1.72 11.25 -5.86
CA VAL A 86 -1.57 10.08 -4.99
C VAL A 86 -0.11 9.97 -4.57
N PRO A 87 0.17 9.76 -3.27
CA PRO A 87 1.53 9.56 -2.82
C PRO A 87 2.03 8.16 -3.17
N ASP A 88 3.34 7.94 -3.01
CA ASP A 88 3.94 6.62 -3.23
C ASP A 88 3.34 5.52 -2.36
N TRP A 89 3.53 4.26 -2.80
CA TRP A 89 2.96 3.06 -2.19
C TRP A 89 3.21 2.93 -0.68
N TYR A 90 4.37 3.40 -0.19
CA TYR A 90 4.74 3.34 1.22
C TYR A 90 4.01 4.39 2.09
N PHE A 91 3.28 5.32 1.49
CA PHE A 91 2.43 6.30 2.19
C PHE A 91 0.93 6.07 1.98
N LEU A 92 0.53 5.08 1.18
CA LEU A 92 -0.88 4.83 0.87
C LEU A 92 -1.74 4.57 2.11
N PHE A 93 -1.22 3.86 3.11
CA PHE A 93 -1.97 3.63 4.35
C PHE A 93 -2.28 4.94 5.09
N LEU A 94 -1.34 5.89 5.10
CA LEU A 94 -1.50 7.20 5.71
C LEU A 94 -2.44 8.08 4.88
N TYR A 95 -2.30 8.03 3.56
CA TYR A 95 -3.22 8.69 2.64
C TYR A 95 -4.66 8.27 2.87
N GLN A 96 -4.91 6.96 3.01
CA GLN A 96 -6.23 6.44 3.30
C GLN A 96 -6.72 6.84 4.69
N LEU A 97 -5.82 6.86 5.69
CA LEU A 97 -6.14 7.31 7.04
C LEU A 97 -6.65 8.77 7.03
N LEU A 98 -6.01 9.63 6.23
CA LEU A 98 -6.37 11.05 6.09
C LEU A 98 -7.67 11.28 5.33
N LYS A 99 -8.31 10.25 4.76
CA LYS A 99 -9.67 10.39 4.21
C LYS A 99 -10.75 10.28 5.29
N TYR A 100 -10.44 9.73 6.47
CA TYR A 100 -11.41 9.66 7.56
C TYR A 100 -11.59 11.01 8.24
N LYS A 101 -12.85 11.36 8.53
CA LYS A 101 -13.24 12.68 9.09
C LYS A 101 -12.53 13.08 10.39
N TRP A 102 -12.10 12.10 11.18
CA TRP A 102 -11.41 12.32 12.46
C TRP A 102 -9.91 12.64 12.28
N ALA A 103 -9.34 12.34 11.12
CA ALA A 103 -7.93 12.55 10.78
C ALA A 103 -7.74 13.59 9.68
N SER A 104 -8.83 14.19 9.17
CA SER A 104 -8.84 15.06 7.99
C SER A 104 -9.41 16.46 8.29
N GLY A 105 -9.27 17.37 7.34
CA GLY A 105 -9.82 18.73 7.45
C GLY A 105 -9.19 19.51 8.62
N PRO A 106 -9.99 20.06 9.56
CA PRO A 106 -9.48 20.77 10.74
C PRO A 106 -8.54 19.92 11.61
N PHE A 107 -8.68 18.59 11.55
CA PHE A 107 -7.91 17.65 12.35
C PHE A 107 -6.73 17.03 11.60
N VAL A 108 -6.32 17.59 10.46
CA VAL A 108 -5.25 17.04 9.63
C VAL A 108 -3.94 16.84 10.39
N VAL A 109 -3.60 17.74 11.32
CA VAL A 109 -2.40 17.64 12.17
C VAL A 109 -2.42 16.38 13.05
N ILE A 110 -3.61 15.92 13.46
CA ILE A 110 -3.76 14.69 14.23
C ILE A 110 -3.34 13.49 13.38
N GLY A 111 -3.83 13.43 12.14
CA GLY A 111 -3.54 12.35 11.21
C GLY A 111 -2.11 12.35 10.69
N THR A 112 -1.54 13.52 10.38
CA THR A 112 -0.22 13.63 9.72
C THR A 112 0.96 13.72 10.69
N VAL A 113 0.77 14.35 11.87
CA VAL A 113 1.88 14.63 12.79
C VAL A 113 1.74 13.85 14.09
N LEU A 114 0.61 13.99 14.78
CA LEU A 114 0.46 13.41 16.11
C LEU A 114 0.44 11.88 16.08
N LEU A 115 -0.35 11.28 15.20
CA LEU A 115 -0.50 9.83 15.16
C LEU A 115 0.80 9.11 14.72
N PRO A 116 1.47 9.51 13.62
CA PRO A 116 2.78 8.96 13.28
C PRO A 116 3.84 9.27 14.34
N GLY A 117 3.82 10.47 14.93
CA GLY A 117 4.73 10.86 16.01
C GLY A 117 4.59 9.99 17.26
N ILE A 118 3.36 9.71 17.69
CA ILE A 118 3.08 8.81 18.82
C ILE A 118 3.51 7.38 18.48
N ALA A 119 3.22 6.89 17.27
CA ALA A 119 3.65 5.55 16.85
C ALA A 119 5.18 5.41 16.84
N PHE A 120 5.88 6.42 16.32
CA PHE A 120 7.34 6.46 16.31
C PHE A 120 7.91 6.51 17.73
N LEU A 121 7.38 7.38 18.59
CA LEU A 121 7.79 7.46 20.00
C LEU A 121 7.50 6.15 20.74
N ALA A 122 6.36 5.51 20.48
CA ALA A 122 6.05 4.21 21.06
C ALA A 122 7.07 3.16 20.64
N LEU A 123 7.46 3.10 19.35
CA LEU A 123 8.52 2.21 18.85
C LEU A 123 9.87 2.50 19.50
N MET A 124 10.25 3.77 19.64
CA MET A 124 11.48 4.17 20.31
C MET A 124 11.50 3.76 21.78
N LEU A 125 10.34 3.81 22.44
CA LEU A 125 10.17 3.44 23.85
C LEU A 125 9.90 1.93 24.07
N VAL A 126 9.83 1.11 23.01
CA VAL A 126 9.63 -0.36 23.11
C VAL A 126 10.58 -1.02 24.11
N PRO A 127 11.90 -0.73 24.15
CA PRO A 127 12.82 -1.38 25.09
C PRO A 127 12.43 -1.20 26.57
N TRP A 128 11.70 -0.13 26.91
CA TRP A 128 11.25 0.16 28.28
C TRP A 128 9.79 -0.25 28.53
N LEU A 129 8.97 -0.19 27.49
CA LEU A 129 7.55 -0.56 27.54
C LEU A 129 7.39 -2.08 27.59
N ASP A 130 8.18 -2.81 26.81
CA ASP A 130 8.17 -4.28 26.82
C ASP A 130 9.29 -4.81 27.72
N ARG A 131 8.92 -5.05 28.98
CA ARG A 131 9.80 -5.61 30.02
C ARG A 131 9.80 -7.15 30.06
N SER A 132 9.32 -7.80 29.00
CA SER A 132 9.29 -9.27 28.98
C SER A 132 10.71 -9.84 29.08
N LYS A 133 10.86 -10.93 29.86
CA LYS A 133 12.17 -11.59 30.07
C LYS A 133 12.60 -12.42 28.87
N GLU A 134 11.67 -12.75 27.99
CA GLU A 134 11.85 -13.68 26.88
C GLU A 134 11.93 -12.89 25.56
N ARG A 135 12.86 -13.26 24.66
CA ARG A 135 13.06 -12.56 23.38
C ARG A 135 12.30 -13.17 22.21
N ARG A 136 11.77 -14.39 22.37
CA ARG A 136 11.09 -15.12 21.29
C ARG A 136 9.70 -14.51 21.05
N PRO A 137 9.32 -14.16 19.80
CA PRO A 137 8.03 -13.53 19.51
C PRO A 137 6.82 -14.32 20.03
N LEU A 138 6.86 -15.66 19.89
CA LEU A 138 5.82 -16.58 20.35
C LEU A 138 5.59 -16.55 21.88
N LYS A 139 6.60 -16.13 22.65
CA LYS A 139 6.51 -16.01 24.12
C LYS A 139 6.11 -14.60 24.59
N ARG A 140 5.85 -13.68 23.66
CA ARG A 140 5.47 -12.28 23.91
C ARG A 140 4.13 -11.97 23.23
N PRO A 141 3.03 -12.66 23.61
CA PRO A 141 1.79 -12.60 22.84
C PRO A 141 1.22 -11.18 22.70
N MET A 142 1.39 -10.32 23.72
CA MET A 142 0.89 -8.94 23.66
C MET A 142 1.67 -8.07 22.67
N ALA A 143 2.99 -8.00 22.78
CA ALA A 143 3.81 -7.15 21.90
C ALA A 143 3.81 -7.67 20.45
N THR A 144 3.92 -8.98 20.27
CA THR A 144 3.80 -9.61 18.96
C THR A 144 2.39 -9.42 18.38
N GLY A 145 1.35 -9.51 19.20
CA GLY A 145 -0.03 -9.25 18.79
C GLY A 145 -0.25 -7.82 18.31
N ILE A 146 0.24 -6.82 19.08
CA ILE A 146 0.17 -5.41 18.68
C ILE A 146 0.89 -5.19 17.35
N MET A 147 2.12 -5.68 17.21
CA MET A 147 2.89 -5.58 15.96
C MET A 147 2.12 -6.18 14.78
N ILE A 148 1.56 -7.38 14.93
CA ILE A 148 0.79 -8.05 13.87
C ILE A 148 -0.47 -7.24 13.50
N VAL A 149 -1.22 -6.77 14.50
CA VAL A 149 -2.41 -5.94 14.26
C VAL A 149 -2.03 -4.65 13.54
N THR A 150 -0.92 -3.99 13.93
CA THR A 150 -0.42 -2.80 13.23
C THR A 150 -0.06 -3.10 11.77
N LEU A 151 0.63 -4.21 11.50
CA LEU A 151 0.96 -4.62 10.12
C LEU A 151 -0.31 -4.92 9.30
N ILE A 152 -1.27 -5.64 9.87
CA ILE A 152 -2.56 -5.91 9.21
C ILE A 152 -3.30 -4.60 8.92
N ALA A 153 -3.31 -3.64 9.86
CA ALA A 153 -3.93 -2.34 9.66
C ALA A 153 -3.26 -1.55 8.53
N ILE A 154 -1.92 -1.55 8.45
CA ILE A 154 -1.18 -0.92 7.35
C ILE A 154 -1.56 -1.57 6.01
N CYS A 155 -1.52 -2.91 5.92
CA CYS A 155 -1.89 -3.62 4.70
C CYS A 155 -3.34 -3.35 4.28
N ALA A 156 -4.28 -3.39 5.22
CA ALA A 156 -5.70 -3.15 4.96
C ALA A 156 -5.96 -1.71 4.50
N LEU A 157 -5.31 -0.73 5.12
CA LEU A 157 -5.42 0.68 4.72
C LEU A 157 -4.77 0.93 3.36
N THR A 158 -3.61 0.34 3.08
CA THR A 158 -2.97 0.42 1.75
C THR A 158 -3.87 -0.17 0.68
N TRP A 159 -4.45 -1.35 0.91
CA TRP A 159 -5.39 -1.96 -0.02
C TRP A 159 -6.64 -1.10 -0.23
N ALA A 160 -7.21 -0.54 0.84
CA ALA A 160 -8.34 0.38 0.75
C ALA A 160 -7.99 1.68 0.01
N ALA A 161 -6.75 2.17 0.15
CA ALA A 161 -6.24 3.33 -0.57
C ALA A 161 -6.25 3.09 -2.08
N GLU A 162 -5.69 1.96 -2.50
CA GLU A 162 -5.58 1.56 -3.90
C GLU A 162 -6.96 1.39 -4.52
N TYR A 163 -7.83 0.62 -3.85
CA TYR A 163 -9.20 0.39 -4.29
C TYR A 163 -9.99 1.69 -4.50
N GLN A 164 -9.86 2.64 -3.57
CA GLN A 164 -10.52 3.94 -3.70
C GLN A 164 -9.88 4.82 -4.77
N HIS A 165 -8.55 4.74 -4.96
CA HIS A 165 -7.88 5.48 -6.01
C HIS A 165 -8.32 5.01 -7.39
N GLU A 166 -8.42 3.70 -7.61
CA GLU A 166 -8.88 3.12 -8.86
C GLU A 166 -10.28 3.66 -9.21
N LEU A 167 -11.24 3.56 -8.28
CA LEU A 167 -12.59 4.10 -8.45
C LEU A 167 -12.62 5.61 -8.74
N GLN A 168 -11.78 6.40 -8.07
CA GLN A 168 -11.70 7.85 -8.31
C GLN A 168 -11.08 8.15 -9.67
N SER A 169 -10.06 7.39 -10.08
CA SER A 169 -9.37 7.58 -11.36
C SER A 169 -10.27 7.33 -12.57
N GLU A 170 -11.24 6.41 -12.46
CA GLU A 170 -12.24 6.17 -13.49
C GLU A 170 -13.20 7.34 -13.67
N SER A 171 -13.42 8.14 -12.62
CA SER A 171 -14.34 9.27 -12.66
C SER A 171 -13.72 10.55 -13.21
N VAL A 172 -12.40 10.58 -13.45
CA VAL A 172 -11.68 11.77 -13.88
C VAL A 172 -11.64 11.88 -15.42
N PRO A 173 -12.08 13.02 -16.00
CA PRO A 173 -11.92 13.30 -17.42
C PRO A 173 -10.44 13.38 -17.83
N GLY A 174 -10.06 12.67 -18.90
CA GLY A 174 -8.75 12.85 -19.55
C GLY A 174 -7.57 11.99 -19.05
N ARG A 175 -7.77 11.01 -18.16
CA ARG A 175 -6.68 10.06 -17.82
C ARG A 175 -6.42 9.13 -19.02
N LYS A 176 -5.29 9.34 -19.70
CA LYS A 176 -4.78 8.44 -20.74
C LYS A 176 -4.22 7.17 -20.08
N PRO A 177 -4.68 5.95 -20.43
CA PRO A 177 -3.95 4.73 -20.13
C PRO A 177 -2.58 4.72 -20.84
N ASN A 178 -1.63 3.98 -20.30
CA ASN A 178 -0.25 3.90 -20.83
C ASN A 178 -0.17 3.37 -22.27
N ASP A 179 -1.18 2.62 -22.72
CA ASP A 179 -1.33 2.21 -24.11
C ASP A 179 -2.48 3.01 -24.76
N THR A 180 -2.08 3.93 -25.64
CA THR A 180 -2.98 4.83 -26.38
C THR A 180 -3.46 4.21 -27.70
N THR A 181 -3.17 2.93 -27.94
CA THR A 181 -3.51 2.30 -29.22
C THR A 181 -5.00 1.97 -29.26
N VAL A 182 -5.74 2.71 -30.09
CA VAL A 182 -7.15 2.40 -30.39
C VAL A 182 -7.21 1.28 -31.42
N ILE A 183 -7.89 0.18 -31.08
CA ILE A 183 -8.04 -0.98 -31.95
C ILE A 183 -9.14 -0.67 -32.98
N GLY A 184 -8.85 -0.89 -34.27
CA GLY A 184 -9.86 -0.85 -35.32
C GLY A 184 -10.35 0.54 -35.71
N LEU A 185 -9.46 1.53 -35.85
CA LEU A 185 -9.79 2.88 -36.36
C LEU A 185 -10.44 2.90 -37.77
N ASN A 186 -10.35 1.80 -38.52
CA ASN A 186 -10.98 1.66 -39.84
C ASN A 186 -12.32 0.90 -39.80
N GLU A 187 -12.76 0.44 -38.62
CA GLU A 187 -13.96 -0.37 -38.48
C GLU A 187 -15.25 0.47 -38.47
N GLN A 188 -16.38 -0.19 -38.75
CA GLN A 188 -17.69 0.43 -38.73
C GLN A 188 -18.05 1.00 -37.36
N GLY A 189 -17.60 0.37 -36.26
CA GLY A 189 -17.80 0.87 -34.90
C GLY A 189 -17.20 2.26 -34.69
N TYR A 190 -15.97 2.50 -35.16
CA TYR A 190 -15.34 3.82 -35.09
C TYR A 190 -16.05 4.88 -35.94
N ARG A 191 -16.58 4.50 -37.10
CA ARG A 191 -17.37 5.43 -37.94
C ARG A 191 -18.67 5.84 -37.27
N ILE A 192 -19.31 4.92 -36.55
CA ILE A 192 -20.51 5.19 -35.77
C ILE A 192 -20.17 6.10 -34.58
N TYR A 193 -19.05 5.85 -33.91
CA TYR A 193 -18.52 6.69 -32.84
C TYR A 193 -18.27 8.14 -33.29
N GLN A 194 -17.66 8.32 -34.47
CA GLN A 194 -17.48 9.62 -35.11
C GLN A 194 -18.80 10.32 -35.42
N LYS A 195 -19.76 9.61 -36.03
CA LYS A 195 -21.05 10.17 -36.44
C LYS A 195 -21.92 10.65 -35.27
N ASN A 196 -21.89 9.94 -34.15
CA ASN A 196 -22.78 10.21 -33.01
C ASN A 196 -22.19 11.20 -31.98
N ALA A 197 -21.25 12.05 -32.41
CA ALA A 197 -20.64 13.10 -31.60
C ALA A 197 -19.93 12.62 -30.31
N CYS A 198 -19.70 11.32 -30.14
CA CYS A 198 -19.02 10.76 -28.97
C CYS A 198 -17.60 11.33 -28.82
N ILE A 199 -16.93 11.61 -29.94
CA ILE A 199 -15.61 12.26 -30.02
C ILE A 199 -15.56 13.61 -29.29
N LYS A 200 -16.64 14.38 -29.29
CA LYS A 200 -16.65 15.74 -28.71
C LYS A 200 -16.39 15.72 -27.20
N CYS A 201 -16.72 14.62 -26.53
CA CYS A 201 -16.51 14.45 -25.11
C CYS A 201 -15.40 13.44 -24.81
N HIS A 202 -15.30 12.37 -25.60
CA HIS A 202 -14.41 11.25 -25.31
C HIS A 202 -13.11 11.24 -26.15
N GLY A 203 -12.93 12.20 -27.07
CA GLY A 203 -11.74 12.32 -27.90
C GLY A 203 -11.78 11.46 -29.17
N ASP A 204 -10.99 11.82 -30.17
CA ASP A 204 -10.85 11.06 -31.43
C ASP A 204 -10.15 9.71 -31.23
N HIS A 205 -9.23 9.65 -30.28
CA HIS A 205 -8.51 8.46 -29.88
C HIS A 205 -8.99 7.88 -28.54
N LEU A 206 -10.25 8.13 -28.15
CA LEU A 206 -10.83 7.66 -26.89
C LEU A 206 -10.12 8.16 -25.62
N GLN A 207 -9.23 9.14 -25.73
CA GLN A 207 -8.37 9.65 -24.66
C GLN A 207 -9.12 10.37 -23.53
N GLY A 208 -10.39 10.72 -23.75
CA GLY A 208 -11.17 11.57 -22.86
C GLY A 208 -10.82 13.04 -23.04
N LEU A 209 -11.84 13.88 -23.19
CA LEU A 209 -11.74 15.34 -23.19
C LEU A 209 -12.61 15.86 -22.04
N ASN A 210 -13.83 16.30 -22.36
CA ASN A 210 -14.84 16.70 -21.37
C ASN A 210 -15.53 15.50 -20.70
N GLY A 211 -15.43 14.31 -21.30
CA GLY A 211 -15.86 13.04 -20.75
C GLY A 211 -14.66 12.15 -20.39
N PRO A 212 -14.89 11.09 -19.60
CA PRO A 212 -13.83 10.15 -19.21
C PRO A 212 -13.22 9.45 -20.44
N SER A 213 -11.98 8.98 -20.29
CA SER A 213 -11.33 8.15 -21.30
C SER A 213 -12.08 6.84 -21.51
N LEU A 214 -12.26 6.45 -22.78
CA LEU A 214 -12.86 5.17 -23.17
C LEU A 214 -11.79 4.12 -23.55
N LEU A 215 -10.51 4.48 -23.48
CA LEU A 215 -9.42 3.52 -23.61
C LEU A 215 -9.50 2.50 -22.45
N GLY A 216 -9.49 1.21 -22.78
CA GLY A 216 -9.55 0.13 -21.79
C GLY A 216 -10.96 -0.18 -21.29
N VAL A 217 -12.01 0.43 -21.86
CA VAL A 217 -13.40 0.23 -21.44
C VAL A 217 -13.83 -1.24 -21.51
N GLY A 218 -13.26 -2.03 -22.44
CA GLY A 218 -13.54 -3.46 -22.58
C GLY A 218 -13.03 -4.35 -21.44
N ASN A 219 -12.15 -3.84 -20.57
CA ASN A 219 -11.73 -4.54 -19.35
C ASN A 219 -12.62 -4.19 -18.15
N ARG A 220 -13.27 -3.03 -18.18
CA ARG A 220 -13.97 -2.44 -17.03
C ARG A 220 -15.48 -2.63 -17.08
N LEU A 221 -16.06 -2.58 -18.28
CA LEU A 221 -17.52 -2.62 -18.47
C LEU A 221 -17.94 -3.81 -19.32
N THR A 222 -19.08 -4.38 -18.96
CA THR A 222 -19.75 -5.39 -19.77
C THR A 222 -20.58 -4.76 -20.88
N HIS A 223 -20.93 -5.57 -21.87
CA HIS A 223 -21.81 -5.17 -22.97
C HIS A 223 -23.07 -4.45 -22.49
N ASP A 224 -23.75 -5.01 -21.49
CA ASP A 224 -25.01 -4.48 -20.97
C ASP A 224 -24.82 -3.17 -20.20
N GLN A 225 -23.71 -3.03 -19.48
CA GLN A 225 -23.37 -1.81 -18.77
C GLN A 225 -23.11 -0.65 -19.74
N ILE A 226 -22.39 -0.90 -20.84
CA ILE A 226 -22.15 0.10 -21.88
C ILE A 226 -23.48 0.50 -22.54
N ASN A 227 -24.31 -0.48 -22.90
CA ASN A 227 -25.62 -0.22 -23.48
C ASN A 227 -26.50 0.66 -22.55
N HIS A 228 -26.52 0.33 -21.26
CA HIS A 228 -27.26 1.09 -20.27
C HIS A 228 -26.76 2.53 -20.15
N ILE A 229 -25.44 2.76 -20.16
CA ILE A 229 -24.84 4.09 -20.08
C ILE A 229 -25.15 4.92 -21.34
N ILE A 230 -25.14 4.31 -22.53
CA ILE A 230 -25.48 5.00 -23.78
C ILE A 230 -26.94 5.48 -23.75
N ASP A 231 -27.86 4.66 -23.24
CA ASP A 231 -29.29 4.98 -23.22
C ASP A 231 -29.64 5.98 -22.11
N HIS A 232 -29.14 5.78 -20.88
CA HIS A 232 -29.55 6.54 -19.70
C HIS A 232 -28.55 7.62 -19.27
N GLY A 233 -27.37 7.68 -19.90
CA GLY A 233 -26.29 8.54 -19.46
C GLY A 233 -25.63 8.06 -18.15
N ARG A 234 -24.56 8.75 -17.75
CA ARG A 234 -23.88 8.54 -16.46
C ARG A 234 -23.10 9.79 -16.07
N GLY A 235 -23.34 10.30 -14.87
CA GLY A 235 -22.68 11.52 -14.38
C GLY A 235 -22.99 12.72 -15.28
N ALA A 236 -21.96 13.27 -15.93
CA ALA A 236 -22.09 14.40 -16.85
C ALA A 236 -22.50 14.02 -18.28
N MET A 237 -22.54 12.72 -18.62
CA MET A 237 -22.99 12.26 -19.93
C MET A 237 -24.54 12.26 -19.99
N PRO A 238 -25.17 13.04 -20.89
CA PRO A 238 -26.63 13.07 -21.04
C PRO A 238 -27.19 11.74 -21.58
N ALA A 239 -28.45 11.44 -21.24
CA ALA A 239 -29.19 10.31 -21.79
C ALA A 239 -29.54 10.53 -23.28
N GLY A 240 -29.67 9.45 -24.05
CA GLY A 240 -30.18 9.50 -25.42
C GLY A 240 -29.29 10.21 -26.45
N MET A 241 -27.98 10.30 -26.20
CA MET A 241 -27.03 10.96 -27.11
C MET A 241 -26.79 10.19 -28.41
N PHE A 242 -27.07 8.89 -28.44
CA PHE A 242 -26.92 8.04 -29.62
C PHE A 242 -28.14 8.19 -30.54
N GLN A 243 -27.91 8.58 -31.79
CA GLN A 243 -28.96 8.88 -32.77
C GLN A 243 -29.06 7.85 -33.90
N GLY A 244 -28.31 6.73 -33.82
CA GLY A 244 -28.33 5.65 -34.80
C GLY A 244 -29.40 4.58 -34.55
N SER A 245 -29.44 3.58 -35.42
CA SER A 245 -30.31 2.41 -35.27
C SER A 245 -29.87 1.49 -34.11
N PRO A 246 -30.78 0.66 -33.56
CA PRO A 246 -30.42 -0.33 -32.53
C PRO A 246 -29.30 -1.29 -32.97
N ALA A 247 -29.25 -1.64 -34.26
CA ALA A 247 -28.19 -2.49 -34.82
C ALA A 247 -26.83 -1.78 -34.84
N GLU A 248 -26.79 -0.50 -35.23
CA GLU A 248 -25.57 0.31 -35.18
C GLU A 248 -25.07 0.49 -33.74
N LYS A 249 -25.97 0.59 -32.76
CA LYS A 249 -25.60 0.65 -31.35
C LYS A 249 -24.85 -0.61 -30.92
N GLN A 250 -25.30 -1.79 -31.32
CA GLN A 250 -24.63 -3.06 -31.02
C GLN A 250 -23.23 -3.13 -31.65
N VAL A 251 -23.08 -2.66 -32.90
CA VAL A 251 -21.77 -2.59 -33.57
C VAL A 251 -20.82 -1.66 -32.82
N LEU A 252 -21.30 -0.50 -32.35
CA LEU A 252 -20.52 0.43 -31.54
C LEU A 252 -20.09 -0.21 -30.21
N ILE A 253 -21.00 -0.87 -29.48
CA ILE A 253 -20.70 -1.49 -28.19
C ILE A 253 -19.67 -2.61 -28.37
N ASN A 254 -19.82 -3.47 -29.38
CA ASN A 254 -18.87 -4.53 -29.66
C ASN A 254 -17.47 -3.99 -29.97
N TRP A 255 -17.38 -2.90 -30.72
CA TRP A 255 -16.11 -2.23 -30.98
C TRP A 255 -15.50 -1.60 -29.72
N LEU A 256 -16.32 -1.00 -28.83
CA LEU A 256 -15.85 -0.49 -27.54
C LEU A 256 -15.33 -1.61 -26.63
N LEU A 257 -15.95 -2.79 -26.63
CA LEU A 257 -15.51 -3.95 -25.85
C LEU A 257 -14.17 -4.52 -26.32
N GLN A 258 -13.79 -4.28 -27.57
CA GLN A 258 -12.46 -4.64 -28.07
C GLN A 258 -11.37 -3.71 -27.54
N GLN A 259 -11.71 -2.51 -27.05
CA GLN A 259 -10.75 -1.54 -26.50
C GLN A 259 -10.30 -1.99 -25.10
N LYS A 260 -9.43 -2.99 -25.08
CA LYS A 260 -8.79 -3.55 -23.89
C LYS A 260 -7.36 -3.03 -23.83
N GLN A 261 -6.95 -2.58 -22.66
CA GLN A 261 -5.57 -2.15 -22.39
C GLN A 261 -4.90 -3.14 -21.44
N LYS A 262 -3.59 -3.38 -21.59
CA LYS A 262 -2.88 -4.34 -20.76
C LYS A 262 -2.39 -3.70 -19.46
#